data_AF-A0AB37HX83-F1
#
_entry.id   AF-A0AB37HX83-F1
#
_cell.length_a   1.000
_cell.length_b   1.000
_cell.length_c   1.000
_cell.angle_alpha   90.00
_cell.angle_beta   90.00
_cell.angle_gamma   90.00
#
_symmetry.space_group_name_H-M   'P 1'
#
loop_
_entity.id
_entity.type
_entity.pdbx_description
1 polymer ?
#
loop_
_entity_poly.entity_id
_entity_poly.type
_entity_poly.pdbx_seq_one_letter_code
_entity_poly.pdbx_strand_id
1 'polypeptide(L)'
;MDKTDSQIARELALVVHGGDPTKLERAYEAYQMLSRSAASTVTYRNSTANILARAAYHRSRDLGYTVIIGNGWDASAVSGKLNHVAVDECDRLIVCETEIDGYEIWGCRRISDGTVAERGSLEYLTDLLTGDGQDPRLVQELRRLKETGSHREFFRNLAAGAVRVVYELVTVDNDGGIRYARFSPNRELLIKWGGTGPVIPTLSEE
;
A
#
# COMPACT_ATOMS: atom_id res chain seq x y z
N MET A 1 3.22 27.51 1.27
CA MET A 1 3.62 26.12 0.94
C MET A 1 5.03 25.96 1.47
N ASP A 2 5.19 25.16 2.50
CA ASP A 2 6.48 25.02 3.18
C ASP A 2 7.41 24.13 2.35
N LYS A 3 8.69 24.49 2.29
CA LYS A 3 9.72 23.75 1.54
C LYS A 3 10.23 22.60 2.40
N THR A 4 10.41 21.43 1.79
CA THR A 4 11.08 20.29 2.41
C THR A 4 12.57 20.55 2.63
N ASP A 5 13.19 19.86 3.58
CA ASP A 5 14.63 19.95 3.83
C ASP A 5 15.47 19.67 2.57
N SER A 6 15.02 18.76 1.70
CA SER A 6 15.68 18.47 0.42
C SER A 6 15.61 19.65 -0.56
N GLN A 7 14.47 20.34 -0.61
CA GLN A 7 14.32 21.54 -1.44
C GLN A 7 15.19 22.69 -0.92
N ILE A 8 15.23 22.90 0.40
CA ILE A 8 16.07 23.93 1.02
C ILE A 8 17.55 23.60 0.83
N ALA A 9 17.95 22.33 1.00
CA ALA A 9 19.32 21.88 0.75
C ALA A 9 19.76 22.13 -0.70
N ARG A 10 18.89 21.88 -1.69
CA ARG A 10 19.19 22.17 -3.10
C ARG A 10 19.40 23.65 -3.37
N GLU A 11 18.59 24.51 -2.76
CA GLU A 11 18.73 25.96 -2.89
C GLU A 11 20.04 26.45 -2.24
N LEU A 12 20.38 25.93 -1.06
CA LEU A 12 21.65 26.24 -0.39
C LEU A 12 22.88 25.72 -1.13
N ALA A 13 22.77 24.57 -1.81
CA ALA A 13 23.86 24.02 -2.61
C ALA A 13 24.32 25.02 -3.70
N LEU A 14 23.39 25.76 -4.31
CA LEU A 14 23.73 26.78 -5.31
C LEU A 14 24.55 27.94 -4.72
N VAL A 15 24.27 28.30 -3.46
CA VAL A 15 25.00 29.35 -2.73
C VAL A 15 26.38 28.85 -2.28
N VAL A 16 26.46 27.61 -1.80
CA VAL A 16 27.70 26.95 -1.38
C VAL A 16 28.66 26.76 -2.55
N HIS A 17 28.15 26.31 -3.70
CA HIS A 17 28.98 25.98 -4.86
C HIS A 17 29.29 27.17 -5.78
N GLY A 18 28.69 28.34 -5.54
CA GLY A 18 28.87 29.55 -6.36
C GLY A 18 29.18 30.86 -5.61
N GLY A 19 29.40 30.82 -4.29
CA GLY A 19 29.41 32.02 -3.43
C GLY A 19 30.75 32.43 -2.81
N ASP A 20 30.75 33.64 -2.21
CA ASP A 20 31.86 34.27 -1.47
C ASP A 20 32.29 33.44 -0.25
N PRO A 21 33.60 33.09 -0.13
CA PRO A 21 34.13 32.22 0.93
C PRO A 21 33.84 32.70 2.36
N THR A 22 33.57 33.98 2.58
CA THR A 22 33.31 34.57 3.90
C THR A 22 31.90 34.27 4.44
N LYS A 23 30.96 33.90 3.57
CA LYS A 23 29.58 33.48 3.93
C LYS A 23 29.38 31.97 3.86
N LEU A 24 30.42 31.23 3.48
CA LEU A 24 30.33 29.84 3.08
C LEU A 24 30.18 28.88 4.26
N GLU A 25 30.79 29.16 5.40
CA GLU A 25 30.83 28.21 6.53
C GLU A 25 29.44 27.91 7.09
N ARG A 26 28.66 28.93 7.46
CA ARG A 26 27.29 28.76 7.96
C ARG A 26 26.33 28.21 6.90
N ALA A 27 26.50 28.61 5.63
CA ALA A 27 25.68 28.10 4.53
C ALA A 27 25.98 26.61 4.25
N TYR A 28 27.25 26.22 4.39
CA TYR A 28 27.71 24.85 4.24
C TYR A 28 27.25 23.95 5.39
N GLU A 29 27.34 24.43 6.63
CA GLU A 29 26.78 23.74 7.80
C GLU A 29 25.27 23.50 7.66
N ALA A 30 24.51 24.55 7.31
CA ALA A 30 23.07 24.44 7.09
C ALA A 30 22.75 23.46 5.95
N TYR A 31 23.49 23.52 4.83
CA TYR A 31 23.36 22.57 3.73
C TYR A 31 23.60 21.12 4.18
N GLN A 32 24.67 20.87 4.96
CA GLN A 32 24.97 19.52 5.46
C GLN A 32 23.88 19.01 6.40
N MET A 33 23.40 19.86 7.33
CA MET A 33 22.34 19.48 8.27
C MET A 33 21.06 19.10 7.54
N LEU A 34 20.61 19.94 6.59
CA LEU A 34 19.38 19.69 5.82
C LEU A 34 19.53 18.47 4.90
N SER A 35 20.71 18.27 4.30
CA SER A 35 20.98 17.08 3.48
C SER A 35 20.96 15.79 4.30
N ARG A 36 21.54 15.80 5.52
CA ARG A 36 21.49 14.67 6.45
C ARG A 36 20.06 14.41 6.94
N SER A 37 19.33 15.47 7.28
CA SER A 37 17.92 15.36 7.66
C SER A 37 17.09 14.70 6.55
N ALA A 38 17.21 15.19 5.31
CA ALA A 38 16.53 14.61 4.16
C ALA A 38 16.92 13.14 3.93
N ALA A 39 18.19 12.79 4.06
CA ALA A 39 18.65 11.41 3.93
C ALA A 39 18.09 10.50 5.03
N SER A 40 18.10 10.95 6.28
CA SER A 40 17.52 10.23 7.41
C SER A 40 16.04 9.96 7.23
N THR A 41 15.28 10.93 6.72
CA THR A 41 13.85 10.77 6.45
C THR A 41 13.59 9.72 5.36
N VAL A 42 14.39 9.69 4.30
CA VAL A 42 14.30 8.65 3.25
C VAL A 42 14.65 7.27 3.83
N THR A 43 15.72 7.18 4.62
CA THR A 43 16.13 5.92 5.27
C THR A 43 15.05 5.40 6.22
N TYR A 44 14.46 6.27 7.04
CA TYR A 44 13.35 5.92 7.92
C TYR A 44 12.17 5.37 7.13
N ARG A 45 11.69 6.12 6.12
CA ARG A 45 10.57 5.70 5.27
C ARG A 45 10.82 4.34 4.63
N ASN A 46 11.99 4.14 4.01
CA ASN A 46 12.32 2.88 3.34
C ASN A 46 12.41 1.71 4.34
N SER A 47 13.00 1.95 5.51
CA SER A 47 13.12 0.92 6.56
C SER A 47 11.74 0.52 7.09
N THR A 48 10.89 1.51 7.36
CA THR A 48 9.53 1.28 7.84
C THR A 48 8.67 0.56 6.80
N ALA A 49 8.72 0.97 5.53
CA ALA A 49 8.01 0.27 4.44
C ALA A 49 8.40 -1.21 4.38
N ASN A 50 9.70 -1.52 4.50
CA ASN A 50 10.19 -2.90 4.52
C ASN A 50 9.69 -3.69 5.74
N ILE A 51 9.70 -3.08 6.93
CA ILE A 51 9.21 -3.72 8.16
C ILE A 51 7.73 -4.05 8.03
N LEU A 52 6.92 -3.11 7.54
CA LEU A 52 5.47 -3.30 7.37
C LEU A 52 5.14 -4.34 6.30
N ALA A 53 5.84 -4.34 5.16
CA ALA A 53 5.66 -5.34 4.12
C ALA A 53 5.98 -6.75 4.64
N ARG A 54 7.03 -6.90 5.46
CA ARG A 54 7.37 -8.16 6.12
C ARG A 54 6.32 -8.55 7.17
N ALA A 55 5.86 -7.60 7.97
CA ALA A 55 4.85 -7.84 8.98
C ALA A 55 3.53 -8.35 8.36
N ALA A 56 3.09 -7.77 7.24
CA ALA A 56 1.93 -8.26 6.48
C ALA A 56 2.19 -9.68 5.93
N TYR A 57 3.35 -9.91 5.31
CA TYR A 57 3.73 -11.20 4.75
C TYR A 57 3.77 -12.32 5.80
N HIS A 58 4.43 -12.08 6.94
CA HIS A 58 4.54 -13.06 8.02
C HIS A 58 3.18 -13.34 8.65
N ARG A 59 2.36 -12.32 8.90
CA ARG A 59 0.99 -12.52 9.41
C ARG A 59 0.16 -13.41 8.50
N SER A 60 0.16 -13.13 7.19
CA SER A 60 -0.58 -13.96 6.23
C SER A 60 -0.12 -15.41 6.28
N ARG A 61 1.20 -15.66 6.36
CA ARG A 61 1.73 -17.02 6.50
C ARG A 61 1.36 -17.70 7.80
N ASP A 62 1.42 -16.98 8.92
CA ASP A 62 1.06 -17.50 10.24
C ASP A 62 -0.44 -17.88 10.32
N LEU A 63 -1.27 -17.17 9.56
CA LEU A 63 -2.71 -17.48 9.40
C LEU A 63 -3.00 -18.53 8.32
N GLY A 64 -1.98 -19.06 7.63
CA GLY A 64 -2.13 -20.07 6.60
C GLY A 64 -2.63 -19.55 5.25
N TYR A 65 -2.53 -18.24 4.99
CA TYR A 65 -2.92 -17.65 3.71
C TYR A 65 -1.79 -17.75 2.66
N THR A 66 -2.20 -17.88 1.40
CA THR A 66 -1.30 -17.81 0.25
C THR A 66 -1.16 -16.38 -0.22
N VAL A 67 0.03 -15.82 -0.08
CA VAL A 67 0.34 -14.46 -0.54
C VAL A 67 0.49 -14.43 -2.06
N ILE A 68 -0.27 -13.55 -2.72
CA ILE A 68 -0.24 -13.36 -4.18
C ILE A 68 0.37 -12.00 -4.59
N ILE A 69 0.32 -10.98 -3.73
CA ILE A 69 1.01 -9.68 -3.93
C ILE A 69 1.73 -9.30 -2.63
N GLY A 70 2.95 -8.75 -2.72
CA GLY A 70 3.72 -8.27 -1.57
C GLY A 70 4.44 -9.39 -0.81
N ASN A 71 5.46 -9.97 -1.43
CA ASN A 71 6.20 -11.15 -0.93
C ASN A 71 7.23 -10.86 0.19
N GLY A 72 7.06 -9.77 0.95
CA GLY A 72 7.92 -9.38 2.08
C GLY A 72 9.23 -8.67 1.71
N TRP A 73 9.59 -8.59 0.43
CA TRP A 73 10.79 -7.88 -0.05
C TRP A 73 10.47 -6.72 -0.99
N ASP A 74 9.26 -6.72 -1.55
CA ASP A 74 8.75 -5.61 -2.34
C ASP A 74 8.08 -4.59 -1.41
N ALA A 75 8.90 -3.71 -0.83
CA ALA A 75 8.47 -2.59 0.01
C ALA A 75 7.99 -1.38 -0.80
N SER A 76 7.66 -1.57 -2.09
CA SER A 76 7.08 -0.51 -2.89
C SER A 76 5.64 -0.25 -2.42
N ALA A 77 5.52 0.49 -1.32
CA ALA A 77 4.30 1.16 -0.91
C ALA A 77 3.99 2.25 -1.96
N VAL A 78 3.46 1.82 -3.11
CA VAL A 78 3.12 2.70 -4.21
C VAL A 78 1.70 3.22 -3.96
N SER A 79 1.59 4.53 -3.77
CA SER A 79 0.31 5.21 -3.64
C SER A 79 -0.67 4.77 -4.72
N GLY A 80 -1.87 4.35 -4.32
CA GLY A 80 -2.94 3.94 -5.23
C GLY A 80 -2.85 2.51 -5.79
N LYS A 81 -1.93 1.68 -5.27
CA LYS A 81 -1.79 0.27 -5.65
C LYS A 81 -1.91 -0.66 -4.45
N LEU A 82 -2.14 -1.95 -4.69
CA LEU A 82 -2.21 -2.97 -3.65
C LEU A 82 -0.82 -3.21 -3.04
N ASN A 83 -0.69 -3.06 -1.73
CA ASN A 83 0.55 -3.28 -1.00
C ASN A 83 0.79 -4.79 -0.75
N HIS A 84 -0.19 -5.45 -0.13
CA HIS A 84 -0.14 -6.87 0.16
C HIS A 84 -1.51 -7.50 -0.09
N VAL A 85 -1.51 -8.65 -0.79
CA VAL A 85 -2.73 -9.41 -1.06
C VAL A 85 -2.47 -10.88 -0.83
N ALA A 86 -3.37 -11.53 -0.12
CA ALA A 86 -3.34 -12.96 0.11
C ALA A 86 -4.74 -13.57 -0.09
N VAL A 87 -4.79 -14.88 -0.23
CA VAL A 87 -6.04 -15.66 -0.29
C VAL A 87 -5.99 -16.77 0.74
N ASP A 88 -7.14 -17.13 1.29
CA ASP A 88 -7.28 -18.41 1.99
C ASP A 88 -7.71 -19.52 1.03
N GLU A 89 -7.87 -20.74 1.55
CA GLU A 89 -8.27 -21.91 0.75
C GLU A 89 -9.72 -21.86 0.25
N CYS A 90 -10.58 -21.01 0.85
CA CYS A 90 -12.03 -21.13 0.75
C CYS A 90 -12.74 -19.90 0.17
N ASP A 91 -12.73 -18.75 0.85
CA ASP A 91 -13.64 -17.66 0.51
C ASP A 91 -13.13 -16.26 0.86
N ARG A 92 -11.83 -16.07 1.13
CA ARG A 92 -11.28 -14.77 1.52
C ARG A 92 -10.21 -14.28 0.56
N LEU A 93 -10.35 -13.03 0.12
CA LEU A 93 -9.27 -12.21 -0.41
C LEU A 93 -8.87 -11.22 0.67
N ILE A 94 -7.66 -11.33 1.19
CA ILE A 94 -7.11 -10.43 2.19
C ILE A 94 -6.37 -9.32 1.47
N VAL A 95 -6.83 -8.09 1.65
CA VAL A 95 -6.17 -6.87 1.16
C VAL A 95 -5.60 -6.15 2.36
N CYS A 96 -4.29 -5.99 2.38
CA CYS A 96 -3.57 -5.44 3.52
C CYS A 96 -2.78 -4.22 3.07
N GLU A 97 -3.15 -3.07 3.61
CA GLU A 97 -2.46 -1.80 3.40
C GLU A 97 -1.39 -1.59 4.46
N THR A 98 -0.35 -0.83 4.12
CA THR A 98 0.71 -0.45 5.06
C THR A 98 0.79 1.07 5.15
N GLU A 99 0.82 1.60 6.36
CA GLU A 99 0.93 3.04 6.61
C GLU A 99 2.18 3.38 7.43
N ILE A 100 2.86 4.45 7.00
CA ILE A 100 4.06 4.99 7.62
C ILE A 100 3.65 6.30 8.28
N ASP A 101 3.61 6.32 9.62
CA ASP A 101 3.24 7.51 10.40
C ASP A 101 4.13 8.71 10.05
N GLY A 102 3.54 9.91 10.01
CA GLY A 102 4.23 11.16 9.66
C GLY A 102 4.55 11.36 8.17
N TYR A 103 4.24 10.40 7.31
CA TYR A 103 4.15 10.62 5.86
C TYR A 103 2.69 10.62 5.46
N GLU A 104 2.21 11.73 4.88
CA GLU A 104 0.95 11.80 4.15
C GLU A 104 1.02 10.87 2.93
N ILE A 105 0.92 9.57 3.16
CA ILE A 105 0.56 8.61 2.13
C ILE A 105 -0.95 8.71 2.05
N TRP A 106 -1.40 9.80 1.41
CA TRP A 106 -2.76 10.20 1.10
C TRP A 106 -3.76 9.10 1.42
N GLY A 107 -4.46 9.25 2.55
CA GLY A 107 -5.57 8.39 2.95
C GLY A 107 -6.79 8.55 2.04
N CYS A 108 -6.58 8.90 0.77
CA CYS A 108 -7.62 9.06 -0.21
C CYS A 108 -7.08 8.82 -1.63
N ARG A 109 -7.97 8.40 -2.53
CA ARG A 109 -7.68 8.22 -3.96
C ARG A 109 -8.77 8.90 -4.78
N ARG A 110 -8.41 9.43 -5.94
CA ARG A 110 -9.41 9.80 -6.94
C ARG A 110 -9.85 8.53 -7.66
N ILE A 111 -11.13 8.19 -7.53
CA ILE A 111 -11.70 6.96 -8.08
C ILE A 111 -12.22 7.19 -9.50
N SER A 112 -12.63 6.11 -10.17
CA SER A 112 -13.00 6.09 -11.59
C SER A 112 -14.11 7.10 -11.96
N ASP A 113 -14.99 7.47 -11.03
CA ASP A 113 -16.04 8.49 -11.25
C ASP A 113 -15.57 9.94 -11.09
N GLY A 114 -14.29 10.15 -10.75
CA GLY A 114 -13.67 11.46 -10.55
C GLY A 114 -13.77 12.02 -9.13
N THR A 115 -14.52 11.37 -8.23
CA THR A 115 -14.60 11.76 -6.81
C THR A 115 -13.40 11.26 -6.01
N VAL A 116 -13.26 11.74 -4.78
CA VAL A 116 -12.19 11.35 -3.86
C VAL A 116 -12.78 10.41 -2.80
N ALA A 117 -12.28 9.17 -2.75
CA ALA A 117 -12.64 8.18 -1.74
C ALA A 117 -11.54 8.04 -0.69
N GLU A 118 -11.91 7.90 0.58
CA GLU A 118 -10.97 7.76 1.69
C GLU A 118 -10.54 6.30 1.90
N ARG A 119 -9.28 6.09 2.29
CA ARG A 119 -8.76 4.79 2.67
C ARG A 119 -9.56 4.25 3.85
N GLY A 120 -9.91 2.98 3.80
CA GLY A 120 -10.84 2.36 4.74
C GLY A 120 -12.30 2.43 4.31
N SER A 121 -12.65 3.23 3.30
CA SER A 121 -13.98 3.26 2.71
C SER A 121 -14.20 2.13 1.71
N LEU A 122 -15.48 1.80 1.46
CA LEU A 122 -15.88 0.79 0.50
C LEU A 122 -15.56 1.22 -0.94
N GLU A 123 -15.73 2.51 -1.24
CA GLU A 123 -15.48 3.12 -2.54
C GLU A 123 -13.99 3.04 -2.90
N TYR A 124 -13.12 3.35 -1.92
CA TYR A 124 -11.67 3.25 -2.11
C TYR A 124 -11.26 1.82 -2.42
N LEU A 125 -11.75 0.85 -1.64
CA LEU A 125 -11.42 -0.56 -1.80
C LEU A 125 -11.98 -1.14 -3.10
N THR A 126 -13.21 -0.76 -3.46
CA THR A 126 -13.88 -1.21 -4.69
C THR A 126 -13.12 -0.73 -5.92
N ASP A 127 -12.72 0.55 -5.95
CA ASP A 127 -11.95 1.10 -7.07
C ASP A 127 -10.54 0.49 -7.16
N LEU A 128 -9.91 0.14 -6.03
CA LEU A 128 -8.60 -0.53 -6.03
C LEU A 128 -8.66 -1.96 -6.58
N LEU A 129 -9.77 -2.65 -6.36
CA LEU A 129 -9.92 -4.06 -6.70
C LEU A 129 -10.63 -4.31 -8.02
N THR A 130 -11.36 -3.33 -8.56
CA THR A 130 -12.30 -3.55 -9.67
C THR A 130 -12.35 -2.37 -10.64
N GLY A 131 -12.98 -2.57 -11.81
CA GLY A 131 -13.17 -1.51 -12.80
C GLY A 131 -11.87 -0.93 -13.38
N ASP A 132 -11.91 0.35 -13.74
CA ASP A 132 -10.79 1.05 -14.39
C ASP A 132 -9.64 1.38 -13.43
N GLY A 133 -9.94 1.50 -12.12
CA GLY A 133 -8.97 1.74 -11.06
C GLY A 133 -8.24 0.49 -10.55
N GLN A 134 -8.60 -0.69 -11.06
CA GLN A 134 -8.07 -1.98 -10.61
C GLN A 134 -6.55 -2.07 -10.75
N ASP A 135 -5.87 -2.52 -9.70
CA ASP A 135 -4.46 -2.88 -9.80
C ASP A 135 -4.29 -4.08 -10.75
N PRO A 136 -3.61 -3.92 -11.91
CA PRO A 136 -3.52 -4.96 -12.92
C PRO A 136 -2.82 -6.23 -12.43
N ARG A 137 -1.99 -6.12 -11.37
CA ARG A 137 -1.31 -7.27 -10.76
C ARG A 137 -2.30 -8.26 -10.16
N LEU A 138 -3.47 -7.81 -9.70
CA LEU A 138 -4.46 -8.67 -9.07
C LEU A 138 -4.94 -9.77 -10.03
N VAL A 139 -5.38 -9.40 -11.23
CA VAL A 139 -5.85 -10.37 -12.24
C VAL A 139 -4.71 -11.28 -12.72
N GLN A 140 -3.51 -10.73 -12.86
CA GLN A 140 -2.33 -11.51 -13.24
C GLN A 140 -2.03 -12.61 -12.22
N GLU A 141 -2.00 -12.26 -10.94
CA GLU A 141 -1.64 -13.21 -9.87
C GLU A 141 -2.78 -14.19 -9.58
N LEU A 142 -4.05 -13.77 -9.68
CA LEU A 142 -5.20 -14.70 -9.63
C LEU A 142 -5.14 -15.73 -10.76
N ARG A 143 -4.74 -15.33 -11.98
CA ARG A 143 -4.54 -16.25 -13.10
C ARG A 143 -3.41 -17.24 -12.83
N ARG A 144 -2.25 -16.73 -12.40
CA ARG A 144 -1.10 -17.55 -12.05
C ARG A 144 -1.44 -18.56 -10.96
N LEU A 145 -2.15 -18.13 -9.91
CA LEU A 145 -2.57 -19.03 -8.84
C LEU A 145 -3.54 -20.10 -9.36
N LYS A 146 -4.51 -19.73 -10.20
CA LYS A 146 -5.46 -20.69 -10.80
C LYS A 146 -4.77 -21.75 -11.64
N GLU A 147 -3.73 -21.37 -12.40
CA GLU A 147 -2.95 -22.29 -13.24
C GLU A 147 -2.19 -23.36 -12.44
N THR A 148 -1.90 -23.11 -11.15
CA THR A 148 -1.30 -24.14 -10.28
C THR A 148 -2.26 -25.29 -9.96
N GLY A 149 -3.57 -25.10 -10.13
CA GLY A 149 -4.61 -26.07 -9.75
C GLY A 149 -4.88 -26.19 -8.24
N SER A 150 -4.26 -25.33 -7.43
CA SER A 150 -4.50 -25.19 -5.98
C SER A 150 -5.72 -24.29 -5.69
N HIS A 151 -6.12 -24.16 -4.42
CA HIS A 151 -7.20 -23.25 -3.97
C HIS A 151 -8.52 -23.44 -4.75
N ARG A 152 -8.89 -24.69 -5.02
CA ARG A 152 -10.03 -25.03 -5.89
C ARG A 152 -11.36 -24.50 -5.34
N GLU A 153 -11.52 -24.50 -4.03
CA GLU A 153 -12.72 -24.00 -3.37
C GLU A 153 -12.82 -22.48 -3.47
N PHE A 154 -11.74 -21.77 -3.15
CA PHE A 154 -11.59 -20.35 -3.44
C PHE A 154 -12.00 -19.98 -4.87
N PHE A 155 -11.48 -20.66 -5.89
CA PHE A 155 -11.85 -20.32 -7.28
C PHE A 155 -13.30 -20.66 -7.64
N ARG A 156 -13.91 -21.69 -7.03
CA ARG A 156 -15.36 -21.93 -7.19
C ARG A 156 -16.18 -20.80 -6.59
N ASN A 157 -15.83 -20.37 -5.38
CA ASN A 157 -16.52 -19.28 -4.69
C ASN A 157 -16.28 -17.94 -5.39
N LEU A 158 -15.07 -17.70 -5.92
CA LEU A 158 -14.75 -16.50 -6.69
C LEU A 158 -15.54 -16.44 -8.00
N ALA A 159 -15.75 -17.57 -8.67
CA ALA A 159 -16.60 -17.62 -9.86
C ALA A 159 -18.09 -17.37 -9.52
N ALA A 160 -18.52 -17.78 -8.33
CA ALA A 160 -19.88 -17.58 -7.82
C ALA A 160 -20.15 -16.17 -7.26
N GLY A 161 -19.11 -15.34 -7.06
CA GLY A 161 -19.25 -14.03 -6.43
C GLY A 161 -19.34 -14.09 -4.90
N ALA A 162 -18.84 -15.17 -4.29
CA ALA A 162 -18.94 -15.46 -2.86
C ALA A 162 -17.63 -15.25 -2.08
N VAL A 163 -16.59 -14.70 -2.72
CA VAL A 163 -15.33 -14.38 -2.03
C VAL A 163 -15.46 -13.05 -1.31
N ARG A 164 -15.30 -13.07 0.01
CA ARG A 164 -15.26 -11.89 0.88
C ARG A 164 -13.91 -11.21 0.82
N VAL A 165 -13.93 -9.89 0.71
CA VAL A 165 -12.74 -9.06 0.87
C VAL A 165 -12.55 -8.73 2.35
N VAL A 166 -11.41 -9.13 2.90
CA VAL A 166 -10.96 -8.74 4.25
C VAL A 166 -9.98 -7.59 4.08
N TYR A 167 -10.34 -6.41 4.57
CA TYR A 167 -9.51 -5.21 4.43
C TYR A 167 -8.79 -4.86 5.73
N GLU A 168 -7.46 -4.94 5.72
CA GLU A 168 -6.59 -4.74 6.88
C GLU A 168 -5.61 -3.57 6.66
N LEU A 169 -5.13 -3.01 7.77
CA LEU A 169 -4.07 -2.01 7.83
C LEU A 169 -2.99 -2.49 8.80
N VAL A 170 -1.74 -2.37 8.37
CA VAL A 170 -0.56 -2.57 9.22
C VAL A 170 0.14 -1.24 9.41
N THR A 171 0.36 -0.88 10.67
CA THR A 171 1.09 0.34 11.03
C THR A 171 2.24 -0.01 11.95
N VAL A 172 3.21 0.91 12.02
CA VAL A 172 4.27 0.88 13.02
C VAL A 172 4.07 2.06 13.95
N ASP A 173 4.22 1.81 15.24
CA ASP A 173 4.18 2.83 16.27
C ASP A 173 5.55 3.48 16.45
N ASN A 174 5.57 4.64 17.10
CA ASN A 174 6.81 5.36 17.40
C ASN A 174 7.77 4.59 18.34
N ASP A 175 7.27 3.59 19.08
CA ASP A 175 8.07 2.69 19.92
C ASP A 175 8.55 1.42 19.18
N GLY A 176 8.23 1.31 17.88
CA GLY A 176 8.55 0.15 17.04
C GLY A 176 7.54 -0.99 17.12
N GLY A 177 6.45 -0.84 17.88
CA GLY A 177 5.34 -1.79 17.90
C GLY A 177 4.66 -1.90 16.53
N ILE A 178 4.27 -3.12 16.15
CA ILE A 178 3.48 -3.34 14.93
C ILE A 178 2.01 -3.53 15.32
N ARG A 179 1.13 -2.74 14.70
CA ARG A 179 -0.31 -2.84 14.90
C ARG A 179 -1.00 -3.32 13.65
N TYR A 180 -2.05 -4.11 13.87
CA TYR A 180 -2.94 -4.60 12.84
C TYR A 180 -4.34 -4.10 13.15
N ALA A 181 -4.95 -3.39 12.21
CA ALA A 181 -6.34 -2.97 12.28
C ALA A 181 -7.10 -3.58 11.12
N ARG A 182 -8.38 -3.88 11.33
CA ARG A 182 -9.29 -4.30 10.27
C ARG A 182 -10.27 -3.17 10.00
N PHE A 183 -10.36 -2.77 8.74
CA PHE A 183 -11.43 -1.89 8.31
C PHE A 183 -12.74 -2.68 8.27
N SER A 184 -13.79 -2.09 8.85
CA SER A 184 -15.14 -2.64 8.83
C SER A 184 -16.03 -1.66 8.08
N PRO A 185 -16.01 -1.66 6.73
CA PRO A 185 -16.91 -0.83 5.95
C PRO A 185 -18.37 -1.18 6.27
N ASN A 186 -19.28 -0.24 5.99
CA ASN A 186 -20.71 -0.38 6.31
C ASN A 186 -21.39 -1.59 5.64
N ARG A 187 -20.76 -2.19 4.62
CA ARG A 187 -21.23 -3.39 3.90
C ARG A 187 -20.05 -4.31 3.59
N GLU A 188 -20.30 -5.61 3.49
CA GLU A 188 -19.29 -6.54 3.00
C GLU A 188 -19.10 -6.38 1.48
N LEU A 189 -17.84 -6.26 1.06
CA LEU A 189 -17.46 -6.37 -0.34
C LEU A 189 -17.20 -7.84 -0.66
N LEU A 190 -18.07 -8.41 -1.49
CA LEU A 190 -17.80 -9.66 -2.18
C LEU A 190 -17.23 -9.37 -3.57
N ILE A 191 -16.52 -10.33 -4.13
CA ILE A 191 -15.95 -10.19 -5.47
C ILE A 191 -16.20 -11.43 -6.32
N LYS A 192 -16.30 -11.17 -7.63
CA LYS A 192 -16.47 -12.18 -8.66
C LYS A 192 -15.37 -12.07 -9.71
N TRP A 193 -14.84 -13.22 -10.13
CA TRP A 193 -13.95 -13.29 -11.28
C TRP A 193 -14.11 -14.59 -12.07
N GLY A 194 -14.46 -14.46 -13.35
CA GLY A 194 -14.71 -15.60 -14.24
C GLY A 194 -13.46 -16.29 -14.79
N GLY A 195 -12.25 -15.82 -14.44
CA GLY A 195 -10.98 -16.29 -15.00
C GLY A 195 -10.45 -15.47 -16.18
N THR A 196 -11.25 -14.54 -16.70
CA THR A 196 -10.88 -13.60 -17.77
C THR A 196 -11.45 -12.22 -17.45
N GLY A 197 -10.80 -11.17 -17.93
CA GLY A 197 -11.23 -9.78 -17.67
C GLY A 197 -11.00 -9.34 -16.22
N PRO A 198 -11.59 -8.20 -15.82
CA PRO A 198 -11.42 -7.64 -14.49
C PRO A 198 -12.23 -8.40 -13.43
N VAL A 199 -11.79 -8.29 -12.16
CA VAL A 199 -12.62 -8.60 -10.99
C VAL A 199 -13.81 -7.63 -10.93
N ILE A 200 -14.98 -8.15 -10.56
CA ILE A 200 -16.25 -7.42 -10.48
C ILE A 200 -16.72 -7.41 -9.02
N PRO A 201 -17.19 -6.27 -8.47
CA PRO A 201 -17.71 -6.23 -7.12
C PRO A 201 -19.09 -6.89 -7.05
N THR A 202 -19.38 -7.56 -5.95
CA THR A 202 -20.70 -8.07 -5.58
C THR A 202 -20.92 -7.57 -4.16
N LEU A 203 -21.82 -6.61 -3.94
CA LEU A 203 -22.07 -6.13 -2.58
C LEU A 203 -23.00 -7.12 -1.87
N SER A 204 -22.78 -7.37 -0.58
CA SER A 204 -23.78 -8.09 0.23
C SER A 204 -25.10 -7.32 0.19
N GLU A 205 -26.23 -8.02 0.19
CA GLU A 205 -27.55 -7.39 0.38
C GLU A 205 -27.57 -6.65 1.74
N GLU A 206 -28.36 -5.57 1.83
CA GLU A 206 -28.54 -4.76 3.06
C GLU A 206 -29.43 -5.44 4.10
#